data_AF-A0A6N6WNJ8-F1
#
_entry.id   AF-A0A6N6WNJ8-F1
#
_cell.length_a   1.000
_cell.length_b   1.000
_cell.length_c   1.000
_cell.angle_alpha   90.00
_cell.angle_beta   90.00
_cell.angle_gamma   90.00
#
_symmetry.space_group_name_H-M   'P 1'
#
loop_
_entity.id
_entity.type
_entity.pdbx_description
1 polymer ?
#
loop_
_entity_poly.entity_id
_entity_poly.type
_entity_poly.pdbx_seq_one_letter_code
_entity_poly.pdbx_strand_id
1 'polypeptide(L)'
;LLPWKSVIDNVGLGLKGQWRDAARRALAAVGLENRAGEWPAALSGGQKQRVALARALIHRPGLLLLDEPLGALDALTRLEMQDLIVSLWQEHGFTVLLVTHDVSEAVAMADRVLLIEEGKIGLDLTVDIPRPRRLGSVRLAELEAEVLQRVMQRGESET
;
A
#
# COMPACT_ATOMS: atom_id res chain seq x y z
N LEU A 1 -2.79 14.88 3.13
CA LEU A 1 -3.08 15.20 4.55
C LEU A 1 -3.51 16.66 4.64
N LEU A 2 -4.34 17.02 5.62
CA LEU A 2 -4.74 18.41 5.87
C LEU A 2 -3.57 19.15 6.54
N PRO A 3 -2.94 20.14 5.88
CA PRO A 3 -1.70 20.75 6.37
C PRO A 3 -1.88 21.59 7.64
N TRP A 4 -3.09 22.08 7.89
CA TRP A 4 -3.45 22.88 9.07
C TRP A 4 -3.94 22.04 10.27
N LYS A 5 -3.78 20.71 10.23
CA LYS A 5 -4.13 19.81 11.34
C LYS A 5 -2.91 19.02 11.76
N SER A 6 -2.81 18.71 13.04
CA SER A 6 -1.77 17.82 13.56
C SER A 6 -1.88 16.41 12.94
N VAL A 7 -0.85 15.59 13.10
CA VAL A 7 -0.86 14.19 12.67
C VAL A 7 -2.00 13.40 13.31
N ILE A 8 -2.19 13.53 14.62
CA ILE A 8 -3.28 12.83 15.32
C ILE A 8 -4.67 13.31 14.87
N ASP A 9 -4.83 14.62 14.59
CA ASP A 9 -6.09 15.16 14.09
C ASP A 9 -6.36 14.76 12.63
N ASN A 10 -5.32 14.51 11.84
CA ASN A 10 -5.45 13.93 10.51
C ASN A 10 -5.96 12.48 10.59
N VAL A 11 -5.42 11.68 11.52
CA VAL A 11 -5.86 10.29 11.72
C VAL A 11 -7.30 10.24 12.22
N GLY A 12 -7.67 11.09 13.18
CA GLY A 12 -9.03 11.16 13.71
C GLY A 12 -10.08 11.85 12.83
N LEU A 13 -9.73 12.20 11.59
CA LEU A 13 -10.60 12.98 10.71
C LEU A 13 -11.93 12.24 10.46
N GLY A 14 -13.05 12.90 10.74
CA GLY A 14 -14.40 12.35 10.53
C GLY A 14 -14.97 11.55 11.71
N LEU A 15 -14.16 11.26 12.74
CA LEU A 15 -14.61 10.54 13.93
C LEU A 15 -15.26 11.49 14.96
N LYS A 16 -16.26 10.97 15.68
CA LYS A 16 -16.96 11.66 16.79
C LYS A 16 -16.65 10.97 18.11
N GLY A 17 -16.72 11.70 19.22
CA GLY A 17 -16.49 11.16 20.57
C GLY A 17 -15.00 10.98 20.91
N GLN A 18 -14.69 9.95 21.69
CA GLN A 18 -13.34 9.68 22.19
C GLN A 18 -12.56 8.81 21.17
N TRP A 19 -11.90 9.46 20.21
CA TRP A 19 -11.13 8.80 19.15
C TRP A 19 -9.61 8.87 19.34
N ARG A 20 -9.11 9.72 20.25
CA ARG A 20 -7.66 9.97 20.38
C ARG A 20 -6.85 8.73 20.74
N ASP A 21 -7.36 7.88 21.63
CA ASP A 21 -6.65 6.64 21.99
C ASP A 21 -6.64 5.64 20.83
N ALA A 22 -7.71 5.58 20.05
CA ALA A 22 -7.74 4.78 18.82
C ALA A 22 -6.78 5.34 17.77
N ALA A 23 -6.68 6.66 17.65
CA ALA A 23 -5.72 7.32 16.76
C ALA A 23 -4.27 7.08 17.19
N ARG A 24 -3.97 7.07 18.49
CA ARG A 24 -2.64 6.69 18.99
C ARG A 24 -2.30 5.25 18.65
N ARG A 25 -3.23 4.31 18.86
CA ARG A 25 -3.03 2.90 18.47
C ARG A 25 -2.81 2.74 16.96
N ALA A 26 -3.60 3.44 16.13
CA ALA A 26 -3.41 3.43 14.68
C ALA A 26 -2.06 4.04 14.27
N LEU A 27 -1.60 5.10 14.94
CA LEU A 27 -0.27 5.67 14.72
C LEU A 27 0.84 4.73 15.19
N ALA A 28 0.65 4.02 16.30
CA ALA A 28 1.59 3.01 16.79
C ALA A 28 1.74 1.85 15.80
N ALA A 29 0.63 1.39 15.22
CA ALA A 29 0.63 0.34 14.19
C ALA A 29 1.45 0.70 12.94
N VAL A 30 1.62 2.00 12.65
CA VAL A 30 2.47 2.49 11.56
C VAL A 30 3.80 3.09 12.04
N GLY A 31 4.17 2.91 13.31
CA GLY A 31 5.44 3.38 13.87
C GLY A 31 5.58 4.90 14.03
N LEU A 32 4.47 5.64 14.13
CA LEU A 32 4.44 7.10 14.22
C LEU A 32 3.77 7.66 15.48
N GLU A 33 3.61 6.86 16.53
CA GLU A 33 2.99 7.30 17.79
C GLU A 33 3.68 8.55 18.37
N ASN A 34 5.02 8.56 18.40
CA ASN A 34 5.81 9.67 18.93
C ASN A 34 5.68 10.98 18.14
N ARG A 35 5.11 10.92 16.92
CA ARG A 35 4.92 12.08 16.04
C ARG A 35 3.49 12.58 16.01
N ALA A 36 2.62 12.08 16.89
CA ALA A 36 1.20 12.40 16.94
C ALA A 36 0.90 13.91 17.03
N GLY A 37 1.72 14.67 17.76
CA GLY A 37 1.56 16.11 17.95
C GLY A 37 2.16 16.97 16.83
N GLU A 38 2.86 16.39 15.86
CA GLU A 38 3.55 17.14 14.83
C GLU A 38 2.62 17.59 13.70
N TRP A 39 3.11 18.52 12.89
CA TRP A 39 2.43 18.98 11.69
C TRP A 39 2.87 18.17 10.47
N PRO A 40 1.99 17.93 9.47
CA PRO A 40 2.35 17.20 8.26
C PRO A 40 3.59 17.74 7.52
N ALA A 41 3.87 19.05 7.62
CA ALA A 41 5.05 19.66 7.02
C ALA A 41 6.39 19.13 7.58
N ALA A 42 6.41 18.64 8.83
CA ALA A 42 7.60 18.07 9.47
C ALA A 42 7.85 16.60 9.08
N LEU A 43 6.95 15.98 8.33
CA LEU A 43 7.03 14.57 7.94
C LEU A 43 7.69 14.41 6.56
N SER A 44 8.51 13.36 6.40
CA SER A 44 8.97 12.86 5.11
C SER A 44 7.79 12.33 4.27
N GLY A 45 8.03 12.07 2.97
CA GLY A 45 7.03 11.49 2.07
C GLY A 45 6.45 10.17 2.60
N GLY A 46 7.32 9.22 2.95
CA GLY A 46 6.91 7.93 3.53
C GLY A 46 6.17 8.07 4.85
N GLN A 47 6.57 9.00 5.72
CA GLN A 47 5.87 9.26 6.98
C GLN A 47 4.47 9.83 6.74
N LYS A 48 4.29 10.72 5.74
CA LYS A 48 2.95 11.21 5.36
C LYS A 48 2.06 10.08 4.86
N GLN A 49 2.61 9.13 4.10
CA GLN A 49 1.86 7.95 3.65
C GLN A 49 1.48 7.02 4.80
N ARG A 50 2.39 6.77 5.76
CA ARG A 50 2.07 6.02 6.98
C ARG A 50 0.94 6.67 7.77
N VAL A 51 0.92 7.99 7.91
CA VAL A 51 -0.20 8.72 8.53
C VAL A 51 -1.50 8.55 7.72
N ALA A 52 -1.43 8.59 6.39
CA ALA A 52 -2.60 8.36 5.54
C ALA A 52 -3.15 6.94 5.70
N LEU A 53 -2.27 5.93 5.83
CA LEU A 53 -2.63 4.56 6.11
C LEU A 53 -3.27 4.42 7.50
N ALA A 54 -2.68 5.00 8.54
CA ALA A 54 -3.27 5.02 9.89
C ALA A 54 -4.68 5.65 9.90
N ARG A 55 -4.87 6.74 9.15
CA ARG A 55 -6.19 7.40 8.96
C ARG A 55 -7.21 6.49 8.27
N ALA A 56 -6.78 5.63 7.36
CA ALA A 56 -7.67 4.63 6.75
C ALA A 56 -8.00 3.52 7.76
N LEU A 57 -6.99 2.99 8.46
CA LEU A 57 -7.13 1.82 9.34
C LEU A 57 -7.90 2.09 10.63
N ILE A 58 -7.88 3.31 11.17
CA ILE A 58 -8.67 3.66 12.36
C ILE A 58 -10.18 3.40 12.16
N HIS A 59 -10.66 3.46 10.93
CA HIS A 59 -12.06 3.18 10.58
C HIS A 59 -12.38 1.67 10.48
N ARG A 60 -11.39 0.79 10.68
CA ARG A 60 -11.49 -0.67 10.53
C ARG A 60 -12.20 -1.08 9.23
N PRO A 61 -11.69 -0.65 8.06
CA PRO A 61 -12.34 -0.91 6.80
C PRO A 61 -12.33 -2.41 6.49
N GLY A 62 -13.41 -2.92 5.88
CA GLY A 62 -13.41 -4.27 5.29
C GLY A 62 -12.63 -4.33 3.96
N LEU A 63 -12.52 -3.19 3.26
CA LEU A 63 -11.81 -3.03 2.01
C LEU A 63 -10.97 -1.74 2.03
N LEU A 64 -9.68 -1.88 1.78
CA LEU A 64 -8.72 -0.79 1.63
C LEU A 64 -8.35 -0.62 0.16
N LEU A 65 -8.65 0.55 -0.40
CA LEU A 65 -8.28 0.91 -1.77
C LEU A 65 -7.01 1.76 -1.74
N LEU A 66 -6.00 1.36 -2.51
CA LEU A 66 -4.74 2.07 -2.62
C LEU A 66 -4.45 2.33 -4.09
N ASP A 67 -4.39 3.61 -4.45
CA ASP A 67 -4.10 4.06 -5.82
C ASP A 67 -2.70 4.68 -5.85
N GLU A 68 -1.76 4.01 -6.52
CA GLU A 68 -0.35 4.39 -6.62
C GLU A 68 0.27 4.77 -5.27
N PRO A 69 0.05 3.99 -4.19
CA PRO A 69 0.44 4.40 -2.85
C PRO A 69 1.96 4.50 -2.68
N LEU A 70 2.76 3.81 -3.50
CA LEU A 70 4.20 3.67 -3.30
C LEU A 70 5.06 4.40 -4.35
N GLY A 71 4.47 4.89 -5.45
CA GLY A 71 5.21 5.41 -6.60
C GLY A 71 6.09 6.63 -6.31
N ALA A 72 5.74 7.44 -5.30
CA ALA A 72 6.50 8.62 -4.89
C ALA A 72 7.58 8.36 -3.83
N LEU A 73 7.82 7.10 -3.46
CA LEU A 73 8.81 6.72 -2.45
C LEU A 73 10.14 6.28 -3.06
N ASP A 74 11.22 6.58 -2.35
CA ASP A 74 12.52 5.96 -2.62
C ASP A 74 12.46 4.44 -2.36
N ALA A 75 13.41 3.71 -2.94
CA ALA A 75 13.40 2.25 -2.96
C ALA A 75 13.35 1.63 -1.56
N LEU A 76 14.10 2.17 -0.58
CA LEU A 76 14.12 1.61 0.77
C LEU A 76 12.80 1.86 1.48
N THR A 77 12.32 3.11 1.48
CA THR A 77 11.04 3.48 2.10
C THR A 77 9.87 2.72 1.49
N ARG A 78 9.92 2.47 0.17
CA ARG A 78 8.94 1.65 -0.55
C ARG A 78 8.89 0.24 0.01
N LEU A 79 10.02 -0.46 0.12
CA LEU A 79 10.10 -1.81 0.66
C LEU A 79 9.55 -1.87 2.10
N GLU A 80 9.94 -0.92 2.95
CA GLU A 80 9.40 -0.84 4.32
C GLU A 80 7.88 -0.65 4.33
N MET A 81 7.32 0.13 3.39
CA MET A 81 5.88 0.33 3.28
C MET A 81 5.15 -0.90 2.74
N GLN A 82 5.74 -1.66 1.82
CA GLN A 82 5.17 -2.93 1.36
C GLN A 82 5.02 -3.90 2.52
N ASP A 83 6.10 -4.10 3.28
CA ASP A 83 6.11 -4.96 4.47
C ASP A 83 5.11 -4.49 5.53
N LEU A 84 5.00 -3.17 5.74
CA LEU A 84 4.01 -2.59 6.64
C LEU A 84 2.57 -2.90 6.20
N ILE A 85 2.25 -2.72 4.91
CA ILE A 85 0.89 -2.99 4.42
C ILE A 85 0.56 -4.49 4.55
N VAL A 86 1.50 -5.36 4.17
CA VAL A 86 1.32 -6.81 4.26
C VAL A 86 1.13 -7.27 5.69
N SER A 87 1.94 -6.77 6.63
CA SER A 87 1.81 -7.12 8.06
C SER A 87 0.47 -6.67 8.65
N LEU A 88 0.05 -5.43 8.38
CA LEU A 88 -1.23 -4.90 8.85
C LEU A 88 -2.42 -5.66 8.25
N TRP A 89 -2.31 -6.05 6.99
CA TRP A 89 -3.28 -6.89 6.32
C TRP A 89 -3.39 -8.28 6.98
N GLN A 90 -2.26 -8.93 7.27
CA GLN A 90 -2.21 -10.22 7.97
C GLN A 90 -2.78 -10.15 9.39
N GLU A 91 -2.53 -9.04 10.10
CA GLU A 91 -3.01 -8.82 11.46
C GLU A 91 -4.52 -8.55 11.51
N HIS A 92 -5.04 -7.72 10.60
CA HIS A 92 -6.42 -7.22 10.68
C HIS A 92 -7.41 -7.92 9.74
N GLY A 93 -6.93 -8.67 8.75
CA GLY A 93 -7.77 -9.49 7.86
C GLY A 93 -8.70 -8.71 6.91
N PHE A 94 -8.40 -7.44 6.61
CA PHE A 94 -9.15 -6.68 5.61
C PHE A 94 -8.82 -7.12 4.18
N THR A 95 -9.58 -6.68 3.19
CA THR A 95 -9.23 -6.85 1.77
C THR A 95 -8.45 -5.63 1.28
N VAL A 96 -7.44 -5.82 0.42
CA VAL A 96 -6.70 -4.73 -0.22
C VAL A 96 -6.90 -4.80 -1.73
N LEU A 97 -7.27 -3.68 -2.35
CA LEU A 97 -7.13 -3.47 -3.78
C LEU A 97 -6.04 -2.44 -4.01
N LEU A 98 -4.93 -2.88 -4.59
CA LEU A 98 -3.79 -2.06 -4.95
C LEU A 98 -3.80 -1.81 -6.46
N VAL A 99 -3.80 -0.55 -6.86
CA VAL A 99 -3.53 -0.10 -8.23
C VAL A 99 -2.11 0.44 -8.26
N THR A 100 -1.29 -0.12 -9.14
CA THR A 100 0.11 0.28 -9.34
C THR A 100 0.51 0.02 -10.79
N HIS A 101 1.41 0.84 -11.31
CA HIS A 101 2.11 0.64 -12.58
C HIS A 101 3.40 -0.20 -12.41
N ASP A 102 3.80 -0.52 -11.19
CA ASP A 102 5.00 -1.30 -10.89
C ASP A 102 4.66 -2.80 -10.76
N VAL A 103 5.15 -3.60 -11.70
CA VAL A 103 4.91 -5.04 -11.75
C VAL A 103 5.54 -5.75 -10.55
N SER A 104 6.74 -5.33 -10.14
CA SER A 104 7.43 -5.91 -8.99
C SER A 104 6.63 -5.70 -7.71
N GLU A 105 6.03 -4.51 -7.52
CA GLU A 105 5.13 -4.22 -6.39
C GLU A 105 3.90 -5.13 -6.39
N ALA A 106 3.24 -5.26 -7.55
CA ALA A 106 2.03 -6.07 -7.70
C ALA A 106 2.28 -7.53 -7.33
N VAL A 107 3.34 -8.12 -7.90
CA VAL A 107 3.69 -9.53 -7.68
C VAL A 107 4.25 -9.76 -6.25
N ALA A 108 4.96 -8.80 -5.68
CA ALA A 108 5.48 -8.91 -4.31
C ALA A 108 4.37 -8.91 -3.25
N MET A 109 3.30 -8.12 -3.44
CA MET A 109 2.29 -7.92 -2.39
C MET A 109 1.01 -8.75 -2.58
N ALA A 110 0.55 -8.93 -3.82
CA ALA A 110 -0.81 -9.40 -4.09
C ALA A 110 -0.94 -10.93 -4.10
N ASP A 111 -2.11 -11.46 -3.72
CA ASP A 111 -2.46 -12.87 -3.94
C ASP A 111 -2.96 -13.13 -5.37
N ARG A 112 -3.40 -12.08 -6.06
CA ARG A 112 -3.89 -12.11 -7.44
C ARG A 112 -3.54 -10.80 -8.13
N VAL A 113 -3.03 -10.87 -9.35
CA VAL A 113 -2.67 -9.71 -10.19
C VAL A 113 -3.58 -9.68 -11.41
N LEU A 114 -4.21 -8.54 -11.64
CA LEU A 114 -5.07 -8.29 -12.80
C LEU A 114 -4.43 -7.24 -13.68
N LEU A 115 -4.18 -7.58 -14.95
CA LEU A 115 -3.76 -6.61 -15.94
C LEU A 115 -4.97 -6.07 -16.67
N ILE A 116 -5.11 -4.74 -16.68
CA ILE A 116 -6.18 -4.05 -17.42
C ILE A 116 -5.62 -3.55 -18.76
N GLU A 117 -6.20 -4.02 -19.86
CA GLU A 117 -5.85 -3.70 -21.24
C GLU A 117 -7.12 -3.23 -21.95
N GLU A 118 -7.10 -2.03 -22.55
CA GLU A 118 -8.26 -1.48 -23.31
C GLU A 118 -9.60 -1.54 -22.53
N GLY A 119 -9.56 -1.33 -21.22
CA GLY A 119 -10.75 -1.38 -20.36
C GLY A 119 -11.27 -2.79 -20.06
N LYS A 120 -10.51 -3.84 -20.40
CA LYS A 120 -10.81 -5.26 -20.13
C LYS A 120 -9.70 -5.89 -19.29
N ILE A 121 -10.00 -7.02 -18.67
CA ILE A 121 -8.98 -7.84 -17.99
C ILE A 121 -8.24 -8.64 -19.07
N GLY A 122 -6.99 -8.27 -19.32
CA GLY A 122 -6.11 -8.91 -20.30
C GLY A 122 -5.30 -10.07 -19.74
N LEU A 123 -5.06 -10.07 -18.42
CA LEU A 123 -4.40 -11.13 -17.67
C LEU A 123 -5.03 -11.25 -16.27
N ASP A 124 -5.20 -12.48 -15.81
CA ASP A 124 -5.64 -12.82 -14.46
C ASP A 124 -4.69 -13.87 -13.88
N LEU A 125 -3.74 -13.41 -13.06
CA LEU A 125 -2.66 -14.21 -12.52
C LEU A 125 -2.87 -14.47 -11.03
N THR A 126 -2.82 -15.72 -10.62
CA THR A 126 -2.80 -16.09 -9.19
C THR A 126 -1.37 -16.21 -8.70
N VAL A 127 -1.03 -15.51 -7.61
CA VAL A 127 0.32 -15.52 -7.02
C VAL A 127 0.35 -16.50 -5.85
N ASP A 128 0.46 -17.78 -6.18
CA ASP A 128 0.54 -18.88 -5.20
C ASP A 128 1.98 -19.04 -4.65
N ILE A 129 2.45 -17.99 -3.96
CA ILE A 129 3.73 -17.97 -3.26
C ILE A 129 3.48 -17.57 -1.80
N PRO A 130 3.86 -18.42 -0.83
CA PRO A 130 3.65 -18.14 0.58
C PRO A 130 4.46 -16.94 1.05
N ARG A 131 3.93 -16.24 2.06
CA ARG A 131 4.62 -15.12 2.72
C ARG A 131 5.45 -15.62 3.91
N PRO A 132 6.60 -14.99 4.24
CA PRO A 132 7.18 -13.81 3.60
C PRO A 132 7.78 -14.14 2.23
N ARG A 133 7.44 -13.33 1.23
CA ARG A 133 8.00 -13.47 -0.13
C ARG A 133 9.38 -12.83 -0.14
N ARG A 134 10.40 -13.62 -0.47
CA ARG A 134 11.78 -13.11 -0.53
C ARG A 134 12.06 -12.53 -1.91
N LEU A 135 12.56 -11.30 -1.93
CA LEU A 135 13.18 -10.71 -3.12
C LEU A 135 14.26 -11.66 -3.65
N GLY A 136 14.25 -11.93 -4.95
CA GLY A 136 15.17 -12.87 -5.60
C GLY A 136 14.74 -14.34 -5.56
N SER A 137 13.54 -14.66 -5.08
CA SER A 137 12.94 -15.98 -5.30
C SER A 137 12.74 -16.24 -6.79
N VAL A 138 13.28 -17.36 -7.31
CA VAL A 138 13.15 -17.75 -8.73
C VAL A 138 11.71 -17.70 -9.19
N ARG A 139 10.80 -18.25 -8.38
CA ARG A 139 9.37 -18.33 -8.72
C ARG A 139 8.67 -16.97 -8.72
N LEU A 140 9.13 -16.03 -7.91
CA LEU A 140 8.60 -14.66 -7.92
C LEU A 140 9.07 -13.92 -9.18
N ALA A 141 10.34 -14.10 -9.55
CA ALA A 141 10.92 -13.53 -10.76
C ALA A 141 10.29 -14.10 -12.03
N GLU A 142 9.94 -15.38 -12.05
CA GLU A 142 9.19 -16.00 -13.16
C GLU A 142 7.81 -15.34 -13.36
N LEU A 143 7.04 -15.14 -12.28
CA LEU A 143 5.74 -14.47 -12.35
C LEU A 143 5.87 -13.00 -12.77
N GLU A 144 6.89 -12.30 -12.25
CA GLU A 144 7.20 -10.93 -12.63
C GLU A 144 7.51 -10.82 -14.13
N ALA A 145 8.35 -11.73 -14.65
CA ALA A 145 8.68 -11.78 -16.07
C ALA A 145 7.45 -12.07 -16.95
N GLU A 146 6.55 -12.96 -16.51
CA GLU A 146 5.29 -13.26 -17.23
C GLU A 146 4.40 -12.01 -17.36
N VAL A 147 4.18 -11.27 -16.27
CA VAL A 147 3.39 -10.05 -16.29
C VAL A 147 4.08 -8.96 -17.12
N LEU A 148 5.39 -8.78 -16.96
CA LEU A 148 6.16 -7.79 -17.70
C LEU A 148 6.12 -8.05 -19.21
N GLN A 149 6.28 -9.29 -19.63
CA GLN A 149 6.22 -9.68 -21.04
C GLN A 149 4.85 -9.34 -21.64
N ARG A 150 3.77 -9.56 -20.88
CA ARG A 150 2.42 -9.20 -21.31
C ARG A 150 2.25 -7.69 -21.47
N VAL A 151 2.74 -6.91 -20.51
CA VAL A 151 2.74 -5.44 -20.58
C VAL A 151 3.53 -4.91 -21.79
N MET A 152 4.68 -5.53 -22.10
CA MET A 152 5.52 -5.12 -23.23
C MET A 152 4.91 -5.45 -24.60
N GLN A 153 4.27 -6.61 -24.76
CA GLN A 153 3.58 -6.99 -26.01
C GLN A 153 2.47 -6.01 -26.42
N ARG A 154 1.85 -5.36 -25.42
CA ARG A 154 0.88 -4.29 -25.67
C ARG A 154 1.53 -3.06 -26.32
N GLY A 155 2.70 -2.64 -25.82
CA GLY A 155 3.42 -1.47 -26.34
C GLY A 155 3.81 -1.61 -27.82
N GLU A 156 4.09 -2.83 -28.27
CA GLU A 156 4.43 -3.13 -29.68
C GLU A 156 3.19 -3.15 -30.59
N SER A 157 1.99 -3.38 -30.05
CA SER A 157 0.74 -3.45 -30.83
C SER A 157 0.08 -2.08 -31.04
N GLU A 158 0.51 -1.06 -30.28
CA GLU A 158 -0.01 0.32 -30.33
C GLU A 158 0.86 1.27 -31.21
N THR A 159 1.96 0.78 -31.79
CA THR A 159 2.84 1.50 -32.77
C THR A 159 2.73 0.97 -34.18
#